data_AF-A0A0L8I901-F1
#
_entry.id   AF-A0A0L8I901-F1
#
_cell.length_a   1.000
_cell.length_b   1.000
_cell.length_c   1.000
_cell.angle_alpha   90.00
_cell.angle_beta   90.00
_cell.angle_gamma   90.00
#
_symmetry.space_group_name_H-M   'P 1'
#
loop_
_entity.id
_entity.type
_entity.pdbx_description
1 polymer ?
#
loop_
_entity_poly.entity_id
_entity_poly.type
_entity_poly.pdbx_seq_one_letter_code
_entity_poly.pdbx_strand_id
1 'polypeptide(L)'
;MTVPININVSIKTYQKLGKYKDLEIEIGKMWNFKTKTIPVVIGSLGMIAKGADCYLAQILGNPKIEEIQKIVLMGTAHILHKILPM
;
A
#
# COMPACT_ATOMS: atom_id res chain seq x y z
N MET A 1 17.62 14.08 9.10
CA MET A 1 16.85 13.50 7.97
C MET A 1 16.72 12.00 8.20
N THR A 2 15.51 11.47 8.38
CA THR A 2 15.30 10.02 8.52
C THR A 2 15.36 9.42 7.13
N VAL A 3 16.44 8.69 6.84
CA VAL A 3 16.48 7.79 5.69
C VAL A 3 15.36 6.77 5.91
N PRO A 4 14.46 6.54 4.94
CA PRO A 4 13.40 5.58 5.15
C PRO A 4 14.06 4.21 5.26
N ILE A 5 14.11 3.68 6.47
CA ILE A 5 14.50 2.30 6.76
C ILE A 5 13.28 1.42 6.45
N ASN A 6 13.50 0.25 5.85
CA ASN A 6 12.44 -0.71 5.46
C ASN A 6 11.43 -0.97 6.61
N ILE A 7 11.91 -0.95 7.85
CA ILE A 7 11.11 -1.08 9.09
C ILE A 7 9.93 -0.09 9.12
N ASN A 8 10.10 1.16 8.68
CA ASN A 8 9.01 2.14 8.69
C ASN A 8 7.88 1.77 7.73
N VAL A 9 8.20 1.17 6.58
CA VAL A 9 7.18 0.70 5.61
C VAL A 9 6.39 -0.44 6.23
N SER A 10 7.10 -1.39 6.87
CA SER A 10 6.49 -2.52 7.57
C SER A 10 5.61 -2.08 8.76
N ILE A 11 6.07 -1.11 9.56
CA ILE A 11 5.25 -0.55 10.65
C ILE A 11 3.96 0.06 10.08
N LYS A 12 4.06 0.84 8.99
CA LYS A 12 2.89 1.43 8.34
C LYS A 12 1.94 0.39 7.74
N THR A 13 2.42 -0.74 7.23
CA THR A 13 1.54 -1.82 6.76
C THR A 13 0.73 -2.41 7.91
N TYR A 14 1.35 -2.70 9.05
CA TYR A 14 0.63 -3.21 10.22
C TYR A 14 -0.35 -2.18 10.80
N GLN A 15 0.03 -0.90 10.85
CA GLN A 15 -0.88 0.16 11.26
C GLN A 15 -2.12 0.24 10.38
N LYS A 16 -1.97 0.11 9.05
CA LYS A 16 -3.13 0.07 8.13
C LYS A 16 -4.01 -1.14 8.41
N LEU A 17 -3.42 -2.33 8.57
CA LEU A 17 -4.18 -3.55 8.86
C LEU A 17 -4.99 -3.43 10.15
N GLY A 18 -4.40 -2.87 11.21
CA GLY A 18 -5.11 -2.60 12.46
C GLY A 18 -6.23 -1.57 12.29
N LYS A 19 -5.92 -0.43 11.65
CA LYS A 19 -6.87 0.67 11.46
C LYS A 19 -8.13 0.27 10.70
N TYR A 20 -8.01 -0.62 9.71
CA TYR A 20 -9.14 -1.03 8.87
C TYR A 20 -9.77 -2.35 9.29
N LYS A 21 -9.37 -2.93 10.44
CA LYS A 21 -9.86 -4.23 10.86
C LYS A 21 -11.36 -4.22 11.18
N ASP A 22 -11.83 -3.18 11.87
CA ASP A 22 -13.25 -3.04 12.20
C ASP A 22 -14.09 -2.82 10.94
N LEU A 23 -13.58 -2.04 10.00
CA LEU A 23 -14.22 -1.82 8.69
C LEU A 23 -14.34 -3.11 7.88
N GLU A 24 -13.29 -3.94 7.86
CA GLU A 24 -13.32 -5.26 7.22
C GLU A 24 -14.44 -6.14 7.80
N ILE A 25 -14.61 -6.11 9.13
CA ILE A 25 -15.64 -6.88 9.83
C ILE A 25 -17.03 -6.33 9.52
N GLU A 26 -17.21 -5.01 9.56
CA GLU A 26 -18.50 -4.36 9.31
C GLU A 26 -18.99 -4.60 7.89
N ILE A 27 -18.12 -4.41 6.89
CA ILE A 27 -18.42 -4.72 5.49
C ILE A 27 -18.72 -6.22 5.33
N GLY A 28 -17.92 -7.09 5.95
CA GLY A 28 -18.15 -8.52 5.88
C GLY A 28 -19.51 -8.95 6.46
N LYS A 29 -19.94 -8.33 7.56
CA LYS A 29 -21.27 -8.56 8.16
C LYS A 29 -22.39 -7.99 7.30
N MET A 30 -22.23 -6.76 6.80
CA MET A 30 -23.24 -6.06 6.02
C MET A 30 -23.55 -6.75 4.69
N TRP A 31 -22.51 -7.28 4.04
CA TRP A 31 -22.64 -7.97 2.76
C TRP A 31 -22.69 -9.50 2.88
N ASN A 32 -22.63 -10.03 4.10
CA ASN A 32 -22.54 -11.46 4.40
C ASN A 32 -21.47 -12.20 3.55
N PHE A 33 -20.30 -11.56 3.38
CA PHE A 33 -19.21 -12.04 2.54
C PHE A 33 -17.86 -11.95 3.25
N LYS A 34 -16.91 -12.81 2.86
CA LYS A 34 -15.56 -12.80 3.42
C LYS A 34 -14.74 -11.66 2.84
N THR A 35 -14.66 -10.56 3.58
CA THR A 35 -13.87 -9.38 3.22
C THR A 35 -12.46 -9.49 3.79
N LYS A 36 -11.45 -8.98 3.07
CA LYS A 36 -10.07 -8.91 3.54
C LYS A 36 -9.39 -7.61 3.14
N THR A 37 -8.67 -7.02 4.07
CA THR A 37 -7.89 -5.80 3.89
C THR A 37 -6.54 -6.14 3.25
N ILE A 38 -6.26 -5.49 2.12
CA ILE A 38 -4.98 -5.63 1.40
C ILE A 38 -4.23 -4.29 1.51
N PRO A 39 -3.19 -4.20 2.36
CA PRO A 39 -2.47 -2.96 2.57
C PRO A 39 -1.47 -2.71 1.42
N VAL A 40 -1.68 -1.64 0.66
CA VAL A 40 -0.66 -1.11 -0.26
C VAL A 40 0.06 0.05 0.41
N VAL A 41 1.37 -0.11 0.64
CA VAL A 41 2.26 0.89 1.22
C VAL A 41 3.56 0.91 0.44
N ILE A 42 3.86 2.06 -0.16
CA ILE A 42 5.10 2.32 -0.90
C ILE A 42 5.78 3.51 -0.24
N GLY A 43 7.07 3.34 0.08
CA GLY A 43 7.91 4.41 0.62
C GLY A 43 8.20 5.49 -0.40
N SER A 44 8.70 6.65 0.03
CA SER A 44 8.96 7.80 -0.85
C SER A 44 9.93 7.47 -2.01
N LEU A 45 10.88 6.58 -1.78
CA LEU A 45 11.85 6.12 -2.78
C LEU A 45 11.41 4.82 -3.47
N GLY A 46 10.12 4.48 -3.41
CA GLY A 46 9.59 3.24 -3.98
C GLY A 46 9.83 2.00 -3.12
N MET A 47 10.31 2.14 -1.88
CA MET A 47 10.52 0.97 -1.02
C MET A 47 9.22 0.23 -0.68
N ILE A 48 9.29 -1.09 -0.63
CA ILE A 48 8.14 -1.95 -0.32
C ILE A 48 8.52 -2.90 0.82
N ALA A 49 7.55 -3.18 1.69
CA ALA A 49 7.75 -4.12 2.80
C ALA A 49 7.89 -5.57 2.28
N LYS A 50 8.71 -6.36 2.96
CA LYS A 50 8.80 -7.80 2.68
C LYS A 50 7.44 -8.46 2.93
N GLY A 51 7.02 -9.35 2.03
CA GLY A 51 5.73 -10.04 2.12
C GLY A 51 4.55 -9.27 1.50
N ALA A 52 4.79 -8.09 0.92
CA ALA A 52 3.76 -7.37 0.14
C ALA A 52 3.20 -8.22 -1.01
N ASP A 53 4.01 -9.08 -1.61
CA ASP A 53 3.61 -10.00 -2.69
C ASP A 53 2.50 -10.97 -2.23
N CYS A 54 2.54 -11.43 -0.97
CA CYS A 54 1.52 -12.29 -0.39
C CYS A 54 0.16 -11.58 -0.29
N TYR A 55 0.16 -10.26 -0.09
CA TYR A 55 -1.07 -9.47 -0.09
C TYR A 55 -1.60 -9.26 -1.51
N LEU A 56 -0.73 -8.98 -2.48
CA LEU A 56 -1.13 -8.78 -3.87
C LEU A 56 -1.63 -10.06 -4.56
N ALA A 57 -1.08 -11.21 -4.20
CA ALA A 57 -1.54 -12.52 -4.69
C ALA A 57 -3.00 -12.85 -4.32
N GLN A 58 -3.60 -12.10 -3.40
CA GLN A 58 -5.00 -12.24 -3.03
C GLN A 58 -5.94 -11.41 -3.90
N ILE A 59 -5.38 -10.48 -4.69
CA ILE A 59 -6.14 -9.70 -5.66
C ILE A 59 -6.27 -10.54 -6.93
N LEU A 60 -7.51 -10.69 -7.41
CA LEU A 60 -7.78 -11.33 -8.69
C LEU A 60 -7.06 -10.54 -9.80
N GLY A 61 -6.17 -11.21 -10.54
CA GLY A 61 -5.34 -10.60 -11.57
C GLY A 61 -3.84 -10.54 -11.24
N ASN A 62 -3.43 -10.83 -9.99
CA ASN A 62 -2.02 -10.92 -9.57
C ASN A 62 -1.17 -9.72 -10.05
N PRO A 63 -1.51 -8.49 -9.65
CA PRO A 63 -0.79 -7.31 -10.10
C PRO A 63 0.67 -7.37 -9.68
N LYS A 64 1.58 -7.05 -10.61
CA LYS A 64 3.02 -7.09 -10.34
C LYS A 64 3.42 -5.92 -9.44
N ILE A 65 4.21 -6.22 -8.43
CA ILE A 65 4.62 -5.24 -7.43
C ILE A 65 5.45 -4.10 -8.05
N GLU A 66 6.26 -4.41 -9.05
CA GLU A 66 7.07 -3.47 -9.83
C GLU A 66 6.21 -2.45 -10.58
N GLU A 67 5.09 -2.87 -11.14
CA GLU A 67 4.17 -1.99 -11.86
C GLU A 67 3.49 -1.02 -10.90
N ILE A 68 3.01 -1.52 -9.75
CA ILE A 68 2.41 -0.68 -8.70
C ILE A 68 3.44 0.34 -8.20
N GLN A 69 4.69 -0.08 -7.96
CA GLN A 69 5.76 0.80 -7.53
C GLN A 69 6.00 1.92 -8.53
N LYS A 70 6.11 1.58 -9.83
CA LYS A 70 6.34 2.52 -10.91
C LYS A 70 5.21 3.54 -11.02
N ILE A 71 3.96 3.10 -10.94
CA ILE A 71 2.78 3.98 -10.99
C ILE A 71 2.82 4.99 -9.85
N VAL A 72 3.10 4.55 -8.62
CA VAL A 72 3.17 5.45 -7.46
C VAL A 72 4.32 6.46 -7.59
N LEU A 73 5.49 6.02 -8.06
CA LEU A 73 6.64 6.89 -8.23
C LEU A 73 6.38 7.94 -9.32
N MET A 74 5.81 7.53 -10.46
CA MET A 74 5.42 8.45 -11.53
C MET A 74 4.35 9.44 -11.09
N GLY A 75 3.34 8.98 -10.34
CA GLY A 75 2.32 9.86 -9.75
C GLY A 75 2.93 10.89 -8.80
N THR A 76 3.87 10.46 -7.96
CA THR A 76 4.59 11.35 -7.03
C THR A 76 5.43 12.37 -7.79
N ALA A 77 6.19 11.95 -8.80
CA ALA A 77 6.97 12.86 -9.65
C ALA A 77 6.07 13.86 -10.38
N HIS A 78 4.93 13.42 -10.91
CA HIS A 78 3.97 14.31 -11.57
C HIS A 78 3.40 15.36 -10.63
N ILE A 79 3.03 14.98 -9.40
CA ILE A 79 2.56 15.92 -8.38
C ILE A 79 3.66 16.94 -8.04
N LEU A 80 4.90 16.47 -7.87
CA LEU A 80 6.05 17.35 -7.59
C LEU A 80 6.26 18.37 -8.73
N HIS A 81 6.25 17.95 -9.98
CA HIS A 81 6.39 18.86 -11.13
C HIS A 81 5.27 19.92 -11.22
N LYS A 82 4.06 19.62 -10.71
CA LYS A 82 2.97 20.62 -10.67
C LYS A 82 3.13 21.63 -9.53
N ILE A 83 3.67 21.21 -8.39
CA ILE A 83 3.75 22.03 -7.17
C ILE A 83 5.05 22.81 -7.12
N LEU A 84 6.15 22.20 -7.54
CA LEU A 84 7.45 22.83 -7.66
C LEU A 84 7.60 23.25 -9.12
N PRO A 85 7.25 24.50 -9.49
CA PRO A 85 7.66 25.04 -10.76
C PRO A 85 9.20 25.06 -10.73
N MET A 86 9.82 24.16 -11.50
CA MET A 86 11.22 24.27 -11.85
C MET A 86 11.40 25.38 -12.87
#